data_AF-A0A7C5V4U0-F1
#
_entry.id   AF-A0A7C5V4U0-F1
#
_cell.length_a   1.000
_cell.length_b   1.000
_cell.length_c   1.000
_cell.angle_alpha   90.00
_cell.angle_beta   90.00
_cell.angle_gamma   90.00
#
_symmetry.space_group_name_H-M   'P 1'
#
loop_
_entity.id
_entity.type
_entity.pdbx_description
1 polymer ?
#
loop_
_entity_poly.entity_id
_entity_poly.type
_entity_poly.pdbx_seq_one_letter_code
_entity_poly.pdbx_strand_id
1 'polypeptide(L)'
;MAKDVPTAELKGGVADSKHTNRDRASELWHTIQHSTHNPTGAHAESLCGALRDSSLIFAYAFFPHLCRYPFSRMHVELFERYDTTTRSHLPYRAGKRFALAAPRGYAKSTLHSLILPLADLCFRREQFIVIVSATFLQAATRLRALRAELASNPALRAAFPHLAQPPTEANRQTLCVAGMRISAFGAGAEMRGLTHNGWRPTKIILDDVEDSERVLSARLRDATEAWFHEVIVPLGDTTTHIEVVGTLLHRESLLAKLLHAPAFETRLYRAVEAWPDREDLWAEWRRLRSNPEDPQRTTTATQFFHENREAMLRGGCVLWPEKESLPQLMELMLTQGRVAFFQEKQNEPPAGAGALFDVEGWQRFTIREDGQIVSAQARDPAIGSS
;
A
#
# COMPACT_ATOMS: atom_id res chain seq x y z
N MET A 1 7.02 -28.68 -46.97
CA MET A 1 6.98 -29.94 -46.22
C MET A 1 7.21 -29.61 -44.76
N ALA A 2 6.13 -29.61 -43.99
CA ALA A 2 6.17 -29.46 -42.54
C ALA A 2 7.00 -30.61 -41.94
N LYS A 3 7.87 -30.27 -40.98
CA LYS A 3 8.48 -31.26 -40.09
C LYS A 3 7.98 -30.97 -38.70
N ASP A 4 7.32 -31.99 -38.15
CA ASP A 4 6.72 -32.05 -36.83
C ASP A 4 7.73 -31.76 -35.72
N VAL A 5 7.32 -30.89 -34.80
CA VAL A 5 7.94 -30.74 -33.48
C VAL A 5 6.95 -31.32 -32.47
N PRO A 6 7.34 -32.28 -31.61
CA PRO A 6 6.40 -32.89 -30.67
C PRO A 6 6.03 -31.92 -29.55
N THR A 7 4.73 -31.76 -29.33
CA THR A 7 4.13 -31.15 -28.13
C THR A 7 4.39 -32.03 -26.92
N ALA A 8 5.37 -31.67 -26.10
CA ALA A 8 5.50 -32.19 -24.74
C ALA A 8 4.59 -31.39 -23.80
N GLU A 9 3.62 -32.07 -23.21
CA GLU A 9 2.75 -31.56 -22.14
C GLU A 9 3.59 -31.11 -20.94
N LEU A 10 3.64 -29.81 -20.67
CA LEU A 10 4.03 -29.27 -19.37
C LEU A 10 2.77 -29.18 -18.50
N LYS A 11 2.35 -30.33 -17.97
CA LYS A 11 1.55 -30.38 -16.73
C LYS A 11 2.52 -30.44 -15.55
N GLY A 12 2.82 -29.28 -14.97
CA GLY A 12 3.58 -29.13 -13.73
C GLY A 12 3.00 -27.98 -12.92
N GLY A 13 2.57 -28.27 -11.69
CA GLY A 13 1.58 -27.49 -10.95
C GLY A 13 2.02 -26.09 -10.51
N VAL A 14 1.11 -25.14 -10.72
CA VAL A 14 1.15 -23.75 -10.18
C VAL A 14 0.11 -23.59 -9.05
N ALA A 15 -0.34 -24.70 -8.47
CA ALA A 15 -1.32 -24.74 -7.39
C ALA A 15 -0.75 -25.53 -6.21
N ASP A 16 0.18 -24.94 -5.46
CA ASP A 16 0.51 -25.42 -4.11
C ASP A 16 1.32 -24.42 -3.26
N SER A 17 2.01 -23.43 -3.84
CA SER A 17 2.83 -22.49 -3.06
C SER A 17 2.05 -21.36 -2.37
N LYS A 18 0.77 -21.17 -2.70
CA LYS A 18 -0.05 -20.01 -2.26
C LYS A 18 -0.81 -20.26 -0.95
N HIS A 19 -1.15 -21.50 -0.64
CA HIS A 19 -1.74 -21.87 0.65
C HIS A 19 -0.67 -22.01 1.74
N THR A 20 0.52 -22.53 1.38
CA THR A 20 1.59 -22.84 2.33
C THR A 20 2.15 -21.65 3.11
N ASN A 21 2.17 -20.43 2.55
CA ASN A 21 2.73 -19.27 3.25
C ASN A 21 1.74 -18.60 4.21
N ARG A 22 0.44 -18.62 3.90
CA ARG A 22 -0.62 -18.17 4.83
C ARG A 22 -0.72 -19.14 6.00
N ASP A 23 -0.71 -20.45 5.72
CA ASP A 23 -0.80 -21.48 6.74
C ASP A 23 0.47 -21.51 7.61
N ARG A 24 1.67 -21.34 7.03
CA ARG A 24 2.91 -21.16 7.80
C ARG A 24 2.90 -19.87 8.64
N ALA A 25 2.42 -18.76 8.11
CA ALA A 25 2.33 -17.50 8.85
C ALA A 25 1.32 -17.62 10.01
N SER A 26 0.21 -18.33 9.81
CA SER A 26 -0.77 -18.66 10.85
C SER A 26 -0.24 -19.67 11.87
N GLU A 27 0.48 -20.71 11.45
CA GLU A 27 1.16 -21.66 12.34
C GLU A 27 2.27 -20.98 13.16
N LEU A 28 3.06 -20.10 12.52
CA LEU A 28 4.06 -19.27 13.19
C LEU A 28 3.40 -18.24 14.12
N TRP A 29 2.28 -17.64 13.73
CA TRP A 29 1.48 -16.77 14.59
C TRP A 29 1.02 -17.50 15.85
N HIS A 30 0.42 -18.68 15.70
CA HIS A 30 0.01 -19.50 16.83
C HIS A 30 1.21 -19.98 17.66
N THR A 31 2.30 -20.40 17.02
CA THR A 31 3.53 -20.81 17.71
C THR A 31 4.13 -19.66 18.51
N ILE A 32 4.26 -18.46 17.94
CA ILE A 32 4.80 -17.28 18.61
C ILE A 32 3.88 -16.83 19.75
N GLN A 33 2.56 -16.78 19.54
CA GLN A 33 1.56 -16.46 20.57
C GLN A 33 1.57 -17.47 21.73
N HIS A 34 1.81 -18.76 21.47
CA HIS A 34 1.95 -19.78 22.51
C HIS A 34 3.34 -19.79 23.15
N SER A 35 4.38 -19.35 22.44
CA SER A 35 5.77 -19.23 22.93
C SER A 35 6.03 -17.95 23.73
N THR A 36 5.11 -16.98 23.73
CA THR A 36 5.22 -15.78 24.55
C THR A 36 4.92 -16.06 26.03
N HIS A 37 5.82 -16.78 26.67
CA HIS A 37 6.40 -16.33 27.93
C HIS A 37 7.84 -15.90 27.62
N ASN A 38 7.99 -14.63 27.22
CA ASN A 38 9.24 -13.87 27.27
C ASN A 38 10.47 -14.58 26.66
N PRO A 39 10.78 -14.40 25.36
CA PRO A 39 11.98 -14.99 24.78
C PRO A 39 13.23 -14.35 25.43
N THR A 40 13.79 -15.04 26.42
CA THR A 40 15.05 -14.65 27.07
C THR A 40 16.22 -15.03 26.15
N GLY A 41 17.29 -14.22 26.26
CA GLY A 41 18.47 -14.10 25.39
C GLY A 41 18.90 -15.28 24.51
N ALA A 42 18.92 -16.51 25.02
CA ALA A 42 19.42 -17.67 24.28
C ALA A 42 18.53 -18.10 23.10
N HIS A 43 17.22 -17.85 23.14
CA HIS A 43 16.32 -18.15 22.01
C HIS A 43 16.43 -17.10 20.89
N ALA A 44 16.76 -15.84 21.21
CA ALA A 44 16.83 -14.76 20.24
C ALA A 44 17.98 -14.94 19.23
N GLU A 45 19.16 -15.41 19.67
CA GLU A 45 20.31 -15.63 18.79
C GLU A 45 20.12 -16.79 17.80
N SER A 46 19.50 -17.90 18.24
CA SER A 46 19.15 -19.02 17.34
C SER A 46 18.04 -18.65 16.35
N LEU A 47 17.19 -17.67 16.68
CA LEU A 47 16.13 -17.13 15.81
C LEU A 47 16.67 -16.10 14.80
N CYS A 48 17.84 -15.49 15.03
CA CYS A 48 18.38 -14.42 14.18
C CYS A 48 18.55 -14.82 12.70
N GLY A 49 18.86 -16.09 12.41
CA GLY A 49 18.94 -16.60 11.03
C GLY A 49 17.58 -16.59 10.32
N ALA A 50 16.57 -17.22 10.93
CA ALA A 50 15.21 -17.27 10.40
C ALA A 50 14.55 -15.87 10.35
N LEU A 51 14.83 -15.00 11.33
CA LEU A 51 14.35 -13.61 11.38
C LEU A 51 15.00 -12.73 10.31
N ARG A 52 16.27 -13.00 9.96
CA ARG A 52 16.95 -12.29 8.87
C ARG A 52 16.31 -12.64 7.54
N ASP A 53 15.97 -13.89 7.31
CA ASP A 53 15.48 -14.35 6.01
C ASP A 53 13.97 -14.18 5.83
N SER A 54 13.22 -13.81 6.89
CA SER A 54 11.80 -13.53 6.83
C SER A 54 11.38 -12.29 7.62
N SER A 55 11.10 -11.20 6.89
CA SER A 55 10.56 -9.97 7.46
C SER A 55 9.15 -10.12 8.05
N LEU A 56 8.37 -11.11 7.57
CA LEU A 56 7.08 -11.48 8.15
C LEU A 56 7.26 -12.02 9.58
N ILE A 57 8.20 -12.95 9.78
CA ILE A 57 8.50 -13.50 11.11
C ILE A 57 9.06 -12.40 12.02
N PHE A 58 9.94 -11.55 11.47
CA PHE A 58 10.45 -10.38 12.18
C PHE A 58 9.31 -9.47 12.67
N ALA A 59 8.32 -9.19 11.83
CA ALA A 59 7.16 -8.37 12.20
C ALA A 59 6.39 -8.98 13.39
N TYR A 60 6.11 -10.28 13.35
CA TYR A 60 5.40 -10.96 14.43
C TYR A 60 6.21 -11.05 15.72
N ALA A 61 7.51 -11.31 15.62
CA ALA A 61 8.37 -11.48 16.79
C ALA A 61 8.59 -10.17 17.56
N PHE A 62 8.79 -9.06 16.84
CA PHE A 62 9.14 -7.78 17.46
C PHE A 62 7.98 -6.79 17.57
N PHE A 63 6.92 -6.93 16.76
CA PHE A 63 5.81 -5.98 16.75
C PHE A 63 4.44 -6.67 16.88
N PRO A 64 4.23 -7.58 17.84
CA PRO A 64 2.94 -8.25 18.01
C PRO A 64 1.80 -7.25 18.30
N HIS A 65 2.10 -6.12 18.94
CA HIS A 65 1.13 -5.04 19.20
C HIS A 65 0.64 -4.32 17.93
N LEU A 66 1.42 -4.34 16.86
CA LEU A 66 1.03 -3.81 15.55
C LEU A 66 0.33 -4.85 14.68
N CYS A 67 0.63 -6.14 14.89
CA CYS A 67 0.11 -7.26 14.13
C CYS A 67 -1.21 -7.80 14.73
N ARG A 68 -2.22 -6.95 14.88
CA ARG A 68 -3.50 -7.29 15.56
C ARG A 68 -4.38 -8.30 14.82
N TYR A 69 -4.17 -8.47 13.53
CA TYR A 69 -4.88 -9.40 12.67
C TYR A 69 -3.87 -10.27 11.91
N PRO A 70 -4.24 -11.49 11.49
CA PRO A 70 -3.49 -12.24 10.50
C PRO A 70 -3.20 -11.37 9.27
N PHE A 71 -2.01 -11.53 8.70
CA PHE A 71 -1.60 -10.80 7.51
C PHE A 71 -2.44 -11.22 6.30
N SER A 72 -3.01 -10.23 5.60
CA SER A 72 -3.64 -10.48 4.29
C SER A 72 -2.63 -10.86 3.20
N ARG A 73 -3.14 -11.33 2.06
CA ARG A 73 -2.35 -11.61 0.85
C ARG A 73 -1.39 -10.47 0.49
N MET A 74 -1.87 -9.22 0.54
CA MET A 74 -1.03 -8.03 0.29
C MET A 74 0.19 -7.99 1.21
N HIS A 75 0.01 -8.17 2.51
CA HIS A 75 1.12 -8.08 3.46
C HIS A 75 2.16 -9.18 3.20
N VAL A 76 1.70 -10.41 2.97
CA VAL A 76 2.58 -11.55 2.66
C VAL A 76 3.41 -11.27 1.41
N GLU A 77 2.77 -10.83 0.32
CA GLU A 77 3.47 -10.47 -0.93
C GLU A 77 4.46 -9.33 -0.74
N LEU A 78 4.15 -8.34 0.10
CA LEU A 78 5.06 -7.23 0.41
C LEU A 78 6.27 -7.66 1.24
N PHE A 79 6.08 -8.57 2.22
CA PHE A 79 7.19 -9.15 2.98
C PHE A 79 8.10 -10.00 2.08
N GLU A 80 7.54 -10.90 1.26
CA GLU A 80 8.31 -11.73 0.32
C GLU A 80 9.13 -10.89 -0.66
N ARG A 81 8.53 -9.79 -1.15
CA ARG A 81 9.22 -8.83 -2.01
C ARG A 81 10.38 -8.15 -1.30
N TYR A 82 10.16 -7.69 -0.07
CA TYR A 82 11.20 -7.05 0.74
C TYR A 82 12.34 -8.04 1.05
N ASP A 83 12.03 -9.27 1.42
CA ASP A 83 13.01 -10.33 1.69
C ASP A 83 13.85 -10.62 0.44
N THR A 84 13.21 -10.71 -0.73
CA THR A 84 13.91 -10.90 -2.01
C THR A 84 14.82 -9.72 -2.35
N THR A 85 14.39 -8.49 -2.05
CA THR A 85 15.16 -7.27 -2.34
C THR A 85 16.37 -7.12 -1.43
N THR A 86 16.24 -7.54 -0.17
CA THR A 86 17.30 -7.37 0.84
C THR A 86 18.35 -8.49 0.85
N ARG A 87 18.21 -9.51 -0.01
CA ARG A 87 19.27 -10.52 -0.25
C ARG A 87 20.54 -9.91 -0.85
N SER A 88 20.40 -8.85 -1.66
CA SER A 88 21.54 -8.08 -2.16
C SER A 88 21.94 -6.99 -1.16
N HIS A 89 23.24 -6.85 -0.88
CA HIS A 89 23.77 -5.98 0.17
C HIS A 89 24.59 -4.81 -0.39
N LEU A 90 24.66 -3.72 0.36
CA LEU A 90 25.55 -2.60 0.08
C LEU A 90 27.03 -3.01 0.26
N PRO A 91 27.98 -2.43 -0.49
CA PRO A 91 27.79 -1.47 -1.58
C PRO A 91 27.48 -2.11 -2.95
N TYR A 92 27.36 -3.45 -3.04
CA TYR A 92 27.39 -4.16 -4.32
C TYR A 92 26.02 -4.44 -4.96
N ARG A 93 24.92 -3.97 -4.36
CA ARG A 93 23.57 -4.15 -4.89
C ARG A 93 23.21 -3.10 -5.95
N ALA A 94 22.32 -3.48 -6.86
CA ALA A 94 21.62 -2.53 -7.70
C ALA A 94 20.40 -1.95 -6.96
N GLY A 95 20.20 -0.63 -7.11
CA GLY A 95 19.02 0.07 -6.67
C GLY A 95 17.76 -0.45 -7.37
N LYS A 96 16.63 -0.39 -6.67
CA LYS A 96 15.33 -0.86 -7.18
C LYS A 96 14.28 0.20 -6.91
N ARG A 97 13.31 0.32 -7.80
CA ARG A 97 12.19 1.25 -7.64
C ARG A 97 10.88 0.51 -7.51
N PHE A 98 10.06 0.92 -6.56
CA PHE A 98 8.80 0.26 -6.22
C PHE A 98 7.67 1.28 -6.08
N ALA A 99 6.52 0.99 -6.68
CA ALA A 99 5.30 1.78 -6.50
C ALA A 99 4.18 0.88 -5.97
N LEU A 100 3.56 1.29 -4.87
CA LEU A 100 2.48 0.57 -4.20
C LEU A 100 1.26 1.48 -4.01
N ALA A 101 0.15 1.10 -4.63
CA ALA A 101 -1.18 1.60 -4.28
C ALA A 101 -1.94 0.55 -3.48
N ALA A 102 -2.28 0.88 -2.23
CA ALA A 102 -3.01 -0.02 -1.34
C ALA A 102 -4.13 0.72 -0.60
N PRO A 103 -5.25 0.04 -0.28
CA PRO A 103 -6.41 0.68 0.33
C PRO A 103 -6.05 1.41 1.64
N ARG A 104 -6.69 2.54 1.89
CA ARG A 104 -6.48 3.28 3.14
C ARG A 104 -6.90 2.44 4.34
N GLY A 105 -6.04 2.47 5.36
CA GLY A 105 -6.19 1.65 6.54
C GLY A 105 -5.57 0.26 6.42
N TYR A 106 -5.03 -0.17 5.28
CA TYR A 106 -4.46 -1.52 5.13
C TYR A 106 -2.98 -1.61 5.56
N ALA A 107 -2.59 -0.84 6.58
CA ALA A 107 -1.27 -0.90 7.24
C ALA A 107 -0.02 -0.73 6.34
N LYS A 108 -0.16 -0.26 5.09
CA LYS A 108 0.96 0.00 4.17
C LYS A 108 2.07 0.88 4.78
N SER A 109 1.71 1.97 5.48
CA SER A 109 2.66 2.86 6.16
C SER A 109 3.29 2.22 7.40
N THR A 110 2.54 1.39 8.13
CA THR A 110 3.08 0.61 9.27
C THR A 110 4.14 -0.36 8.79
N LEU A 111 3.94 -0.97 7.62
CA LEU A 111 4.93 -1.86 7.04
C LEU A 111 6.14 -1.08 6.50
N HIS A 112 5.93 -0.20 5.53
CA HIS A 112 7.01 0.45 4.77
C HIS A 112 7.73 1.57 5.51
N SER A 113 7.08 2.27 6.45
CA SER A 113 7.67 3.44 7.13
C SER A 113 8.02 3.17 8.60
N LEU A 114 7.75 1.96 9.11
CA LEU A 114 8.03 1.59 10.50
C LEU A 114 8.70 0.21 10.62
N ILE A 115 8.00 -0.88 10.29
CA ILE A 115 8.52 -2.24 10.51
C ILE A 115 9.73 -2.54 9.61
N LEU A 116 9.62 -2.32 8.30
CA LEU A 116 10.71 -2.64 7.36
C LEU A 116 11.94 -1.74 7.55
N PRO A 117 11.83 -0.42 7.78
CA PRO A 117 12.99 0.40 8.14
C PRO A 117 13.65 -0.02 9.46
N LEU A 118 12.89 -0.52 10.45
CA LEU A 118 13.50 -1.09 11.66
C LEU A 118 14.24 -2.40 11.35
N ALA A 119 13.66 -3.26 10.51
CA ALA A 119 14.37 -4.45 10.03
C ALA A 119 15.67 -4.07 9.30
N ASP A 120 15.63 -3.02 8.48
CA ASP A 120 16.81 -2.48 7.79
C ASP A 120 17.90 -2.05 8.78
N LEU A 121 17.55 -1.34 9.86
CA LEU A 121 18.51 -0.97 10.91
C LEU A 121 19.02 -2.18 11.70
N CYS A 122 18.12 -3.07 12.13
CA CYS A 122 18.43 -4.27 12.92
C CYS A 122 19.45 -5.18 12.23
N PHE A 123 19.33 -5.32 10.91
CA PHE A 123 20.22 -6.15 10.11
C PHE A 123 21.28 -5.33 9.33
N ARG A 124 21.41 -4.03 9.61
CA ARG A 124 22.35 -3.10 8.95
C ARG A 124 22.29 -3.13 7.41
N ARG A 125 21.09 -3.32 6.86
CA ARG A 125 20.84 -3.38 5.41
C ARG A 125 20.95 -2.01 4.74
N GLU A 126 20.66 -0.96 5.49
CA GLU A 126 20.66 0.43 5.03
C GLU A 126 21.56 1.29 5.91
N GLN A 127 22.28 2.22 5.29
CA GLN A 127 23.15 3.17 6.01
C GLN A 127 22.48 4.54 6.18
N PHE A 128 21.66 4.94 5.21
CA PHE A 128 20.94 6.21 5.26
C PHE A 128 19.56 6.08 4.61
N ILE A 129 18.51 6.15 5.44
CA ILE A 129 17.11 6.10 5.00
C ILE A 129 16.51 7.51 5.00
N VAL A 130 15.81 7.87 3.94
CA VAL A 130 15.01 9.09 3.85
C VAL A 130 13.53 8.72 3.82
N ILE A 131 12.73 9.32 4.70
CA ILE A 131 11.26 9.17 4.73
C ILE A 131 10.65 10.51 4.33
N VAL A 132 9.76 10.48 3.34
CA VAL A 132 9.04 11.64 2.86
C VAL A 132 7.55 11.36 2.91
N SER A 133 6.78 12.34 3.38
CA SER A 133 5.30 12.33 3.35
C SER A 133 4.80 13.64 2.77
N ALA A 134 3.49 13.76 2.53
CA ALA A 134 2.90 15.00 2.01
C ALA A 134 3.31 16.24 2.81
N THR A 135 3.45 16.10 4.14
CA THR A 135 3.97 17.15 5.03
C THR A 135 5.12 16.66 5.91
N PHE A 136 5.99 17.60 6.32
CA PHE A 136 7.05 17.32 7.29
C PHE A 136 6.51 16.78 8.62
N LEU A 137 5.36 17.26 9.08
CA LEU A 137 4.76 16.80 10.35
C LEU A 137 4.35 15.32 10.29
N GLN A 138 3.83 14.87 9.15
CA GLN A 138 3.51 13.46 8.93
C GLN A 138 4.78 12.60 8.94
N ALA A 139 5.81 13.00 8.18
CA ALA A 139 7.08 12.26 8.14
C ALA A 139 7.78 12.24 9.52
N ALA A 140 7.79 13.38 10.24
CA ALA A 140 8.33 13.47 11.60
C ALA A 140 7.57 12.57 12.59
N THR A 141 6.26 12.38 12.38
CA THR A 141 5.46 11.43 13.17
C THR A 141 5.88 9.98 12.93
N ARG A 142 6.21 9.61 11.67
CA ARG A 142 6.77 8.29 11.34
C ARG A 142 8.13 8.07 12.00
N LEU A 143 9.01 9.07 11.91
CA LEU A 143 10.32 9.04 12.58
C LEU A 143 10.19 8.93 14.11
N ARG A 144 9.21 9.61 14.71
CA ARG A 144 8.92 9.48 16.15
C ARG A 144 8.50 8.06 16.51
N ALA A 145 7.68 7.40 15.70
CA ALA A 145 7.27 6.02 15.93
C ALA A 145 8.47 5.05 15.87
N LEU A 146 9.35 5.21 14.88
CA LEU A 146 10.62 4.46 14.78
C LEU A 146 11.47 4.63 16.05
N ARG A 147 11.64 5.88 16.50
CA ARG A 147 12.37 6.20 17.74
C ARG A 147 11.73 5.58 18.97
N ALA A 148 10.41 5.58 19.06
CA ALA A 148 9.68 5.01 20.18
C ALA A 148 9.95 3.50 20.26
N GLU A 149 9.81 2.77 19.16
CA GLU A 149 10.11 1.33 19.13
C GLU A 149 11.56 1.02 19.55
N LEU A 150 12.55 1.73 19.02
CA LEU A 150 13.95 1.53 19.44
C LEU A 150 14.17 1.82 20.94
N ALA A 151 13.45 2.79 21.49
CA ALA A 151 13.58 3.18 22.88
C ALA A 151 12.88 2.19 23.83
N SER A 152 11.64 1.77 23.52
CA SER A 152 10.75 1.09 24.46
C SER A 152 10.51 -0.39 24.16
N ASN A 153 10.88 -0.92 22.99
CA ASN A 153 10.62 -2.32 22.65
C ASN A 153 11.67 -3.26 23.27
N PRO A 154 11.33 -4.01 24.33
CA PRO A 154 12.32 -4.81 25.06
C PRO A 154 12.88 -5.96 24.22
N ALA A 155 12.05 -6.58 23.37
CA ALA A 155 12.46 -7.67 22.51
C ALA A 155 13.49 -7.20 21.47
N LEU A 156 13.23 -6.05 20.82
CA LEU A 156 14.16 -5.47 19.85
C LEU A 156 15.49 -5.09 20.51
N ARG A 157 15.44 -4.44 21.68
CA ARG A 157 16.65 -4.04 22.42
C ARG A 157 17.49 -5.23 22.89
N ALA A 158 16.84 -6.32 23.32
CA ALA A 158 17.52 -7.54 23.72
C ALA A 158 18.18 -8.25 22.52
N ALA A 159 17.48 -8.34 21.38
CA ALA A 159 17.99 -9.02 20.19
C ALA A 159 19.04 -8.22 19.40
N PHE A 160 18.99 -6.88 19.46
CA PHE A 160 19.89 -6.00 18.71
C PHE A 160 20.61 -4.99 19.63
N PRO A 161 21.60 -5.43 20.43
CA PRO A 161 22.29 -4.57 21.41
C PRO A 161 22.96 -3.33 20.81
N HIS A 162 23.36 -3.40 19.54
CA HIS A 162 23.95 -2.26 18.83
C HIS A 162 22.96 -1.10 18.63
N LEU A 163 21.66 -1.38 18.61
CA LEU A 163 20.59 -0.36 18.55
C LEU A 163 20.06 0.04 19.94
N ALA A 164 20.41 -0.71 20.98
CA ALA A 164 19.97 -0.41 22.35
C ALA A 164 20.72 0.79 22.97
N GLN A 165 21.86 1.17 22.39
CA GLN A 165 22.62 2.35 22.79
C GLN A 165 21.84 3.64 22.48
N PRO A 166 22.00 4.70 23.30
CA PRO A 166 21.40 5.98 23.00
C PRO A 166 21.79 6.47 21.59
N PRO A 167 20.84 7.06 20.83
CA PRO A 167 21.15 7.61 19.52
C PRO A 167 22.13 8.79 19.65
N THR A 168 23.03 8.92 18.67
CA THR A 168 23.99 10.05 18.62
C THR A 168 23.30 11.34 18.21
N GLU A 169 22.19 11.25 17.48
CA GLU A 169 21.32 12.38 17.15
C GLU A 169 19.86 11.92 17.16
N ALA A 170 18.97 12.67 17.79
CA ALA A 170 17.54 12.34 17.81
C ALA A 170 16.66 13.59 17.96
N ASN A 171 16.39 14.27 16.84
CA ASN A 171 15.51 15.44 16.76
C ASN A 171 14.25 15.15 15.92
N ARG A 172 13.50 16.19 15.55
CA ARG A 172 12.25 16.04 14.79
C ARG A 172 12.48 15.55 13.35
N GLN A 173 13.65 15.81 12.80
CA GLN A 173 14.00 15.54 11.41
C GLN A 173 14.95 14.35 11.27
N THR A 174 15.81 14.10 12.25
CA THR A 174 16.90 13.12 12.14
C THR A 174 16.95 12.19 13.35
N LEU A 175 17.20 10.92 13.05
CA LEU A 175 17.63 9.90 13.99
C LEU A 175 18.97 9.30 13.49
N CYS A 176 20.02 9.39 14.29
CA CYS A 176 21.28 8.69 14.05
C CYS A 176 21.51 7.67 15.17
N VAL A 177 21.61 6.39 14.82
CA VAL A 177 21.81 5.28 15.77
C VAL A 177 22.72 4.24 15.14
N ALA A 178 23.70 3.74 15.92
CA ALA A 178 24.64 2.72 15.49
C ALA A 178 25.37 3.01 14.16
N GLY A 179 25.63 4.30 13.87
CA GLY A 179 26.27 4.78 12.65
C GLY A 179 25.34 4.96 11.44
N MET A 180 24.09 4.50 11.53
CA MET A 180 23.06 4.63 10.48
C MET A 180 22.19 5.86 10.74
N ARG A 181 21.60 6.42 9.69
CA ARG A 181 20.74 7.60 9.76
C ARG A 181 19.37 7.37 9.15
N ILE A 182 18.34 7.92 9.79
CA ILE A 182 17.01 8.13 9.20
C ILE A 182 16.69 9.62 9.24
N SER A 183 16.28 10.20 8.11
CA SER A 183 15.82 11.59 8.04
C SER A 183 14.42 11.72 7.44
N ALA A 184 13.61 12.63 8.00
CA ALA A 184 12.22 12.86 7.64
C ALA A 184 12.04 14.21 6.93
N PHE A 185 11.33 14.22 5.80
CA PHE A 185 11.07 15.42 5.00
C PHE A 185 9.60 15.52 4.57
N GLY A 186 9.17 16.72 4.20
CA GLY A 186 7.90 16.93 3.50
C GLY A 186 8.09 16.96 1.99
N ALA A 187 7.02 16.70 1.24
CA ALA A 187 7.00 16.87 -0.20
C ALA A 187 7.41 18.31 -0.60
N GLY A 188 8.25 18.43 -1.63
CA GLY A 188 8.77 19.72 -2.11
C GLY A 188 9.97 20.27 -1.32
N ALA A 189 10.48 19.56 -0.31
CA ALA A 189 11.67 20.00 0.42
C ALA A 189 12.94 20.00 -0.47
N GLU A 190 13.83 20.95 -0.20
CA GLU A 190 15.21 20.93 -0.72
C GLU A 190 15.98 19.82 -0.01
N MET A 191 16.57 18.90 -0.79
CA MET A 191 17.30 17.74 -0.28
C MET A 191 18.59 17.48 -1.05
N ARG A 192 19.05 18.39 -1.91
CA ARG A 192 20.23 18.12 -2.73
C ARG A 192 21.48 18.10 -1.84
N GLY A 193 22.38 17.17 -2.11
CA GLY A 193 23.65 17.06 -1.38
C GLY A 193 23.57 16.37 -0.01
N LEU A 194 22.41 15.81 0.38
CA LEU A 194 22.31 15.01 1.60
C LEU A 194 23.27 13.82 1.56
N THR A 195 24.12 13.74 2.58
CA THR A 195 25.04 12.63 2.80
C THR A 195 25.17 12.34 4.30
N HIS A 196 25.52 11.10 4.62
CA HIS A 196 25.79 10.66 5.99
C HIS A 196 26.92 9.64 5.98
N ASN A 197 28.04 9.95 6.65
CA ASN A 197 29.21 9.05 6.70
C ASN A 197 29.69 8.57 5.31
N GLY A 198 29.69 9.47 4.31
CA GLY A 198 30.05 9.14 2.93
C GLY A 198 28.96 8.44 2.11
N TRP A 199 27.84 8.06 2.73
CA TRP A 199 26.69 7.47 2.03
C TRP A 199 25.71 8.55 1.59
N ARG A 200 25.30 8.51 0.32
CA ARG A 200 24.02 9.07 -0.11
C ARG A 200 22.88 8.22 0.47
N PRO A 201 21.62 8.70 0.48
CA PRO A 201 20.49 7.88 0.88
C PRO A 201 20.48 6.53 0.17
N THR A 202 20.60 5.45 0.92
CA THR A 202 20.61 4.08 0.42
C THR A 202 19.19 3.53 0.25
N LYS A 203 18.22 4.15 0.94
CA LYS A 203 16.78 3.93 0.76
C LYS A 203 16.00 5.24 0.87
N ILE A 204 15.05 5.46 -0.03
CA ILE A 204 14.15 6.61 -0.02
C ILE A 204 12.72 6.08 -0.05
N ILE A 205 11.91 6.50 0.92
CA ILE A 205 10.54 6.04 1.13
C ILE A 205 9.61 7.26 1.04
N LEU A 206 8.70 7.25 0.08
CA LEU A 206 7.70 8.28 -0.15
C LEU A 206 6.35 7.69 0.27
N ASP A 207 5.95 7.92 1.52
CA ASP A 207 4.75 7.37 2.16
C ASP A 207 3.63 8.42 2.22
N ASP A 208 2.59 8.20 1.41
CA ASP A 208 1.47 9.13 1.18
C ASP A 208 2.03 10.55 0.90
N VAL A 209 2.84 10.69 -0.16
CA VAL A 209 3.55 11.94 -0.53
C VAL A 209 2.63 12.99 -1.17
N GLU A 210 1.46 12.59 -1.63
CA GLU A 210 0.48 13.48 -2.26
C GLU A 210 -0.64 13.80 -1.27
N ASP A 211 -1.14 15.04 -1.32
CA ASP A 211 -2.21 15.55 -0.47
C ASP A 211 -3.54 15.61 -1.23
N SER A 212 -4.65 15.28 -0.57
CA SER A 212 -5.98 15.15 -1.18
C SER A 212 -6.53 16.44 -1.80
N GLU A 213 -6.16 17.62 -1.28
CA GLU A 213 -6.59 18.90 -1.84
C GLU A 213 -5.64 19.34 -2.96
N ARG A 214 -4.33 19.26 -2.69
CA ARG A 214 -3.30 19.73 -3.63
C ARG A 214 -3.30 18.91 -4.92
N VAL A 215 -3.56 17.62 -4.83
CA VAL A 215 -3.58 16.71 -5.99
C VAL A 215 -4.67 17.07 -6.99
N LEU A 216 -5.70 17.85 -6.62
CA LEU A 216 -6.73 18.30 -7.56
C LEU A 216 -6.20 19.36 -8.55
N SER A 217 -5.13 20.09 -8.19
CA SER A 217 -4.52 21.08 -9.06
C SER A 217 -3.50 20.44 -10.01
N ALA A 218 -3.78 20.46 -11.32
CA ALA A 218 -2.86 19.95 -12.35
C ALA A 218 -1.44 20.54 -12.21
N ARG A 219 -1.35 21.86 -12.04
CA ARG A 219 -0.07 22.56 -11.80
C ARG A 219 0.70 22.00 -10.59
N LEU A 220 0.01 21.67 -9.49
CA LEU A 220 0.66 21.13 -8.30
C LEU A 220 1.06 19.65 -8.48
N ARG A 221 0.29 18.87 -9.27
CA ARG A 221 0.70 17.52 -9.68
C ARG A 221 1.98 17.56 -10.50
N ASP A 222 2.03 18.42 -11.52
CA ASP A 222 3.20 18.58 -12.38
C ASP A 222 4.42 19.07 -11.57
N ALA A 223 4.23 20.00 -10.63
CA ALA A 223 5.30 20.44 -9.73
C ALA A 223 5.82 19.30 -8.82
N THR A 224 4.92 18.42 -8.35
CA THR A 224 5.29 17.27 -7.51
C THR A 224 6.08 16.24 -8.33
N GLU A 225 5.65 16.00 -9.57
CA GLU A 225 6.35 15.12 -10.51
C GLU A 225 7.73 15.67 -10.89
N ALA A 226 7.82 16.96 -11.25
CA ALA A 226 9.09 17.62 -11.54
C ALA A 226 10.05 17.50 -10.34
N TRP A 227 9.58 17.81 -9.14
CA TRP A 227 10.37 17.66 -7.91
C TRP A 227 10.81 16.20 -7.68
N PHE A 228 9.95 15.21 -7.94
CA PHE A 228 10.33 13.80 -7.85
C PHE A 228 11.49 13.47 -8.80
N HIS A 229 11.40 13.87 -10.06
CA HIS A 229 12.44 13.58 -11.05
C HIS A 229 13.73 14.36 -10.82
N GLU A 230 13.63 15.63 -10.42
CA GLU A 230 14.78 16.51 -10.30
C GLU A 230 15.48 16.43 -8.94
N VAL A 231 14.77 16.04 -7.88
CA VAL A 231 15.30 15.98 -6.51
C VAL A 231 15.38 14.56 -6.00
N ILE A 232 14.28 13.80 -6.01
CA ILE A 232 14.23 12.47 -5.38
C ILE A 232 15.05 11.44 -6.14
N VAL A 233 14.87 11.34 -7.46
CA VAL A 233 15.58 10.36 -8.28
C VAL A 233 17.11 10.52 -8.20
N PRO A 234 17.70 11.73 -8.31
CA PRO A 234 19.15 11.92 -8.18
C PRO A 234 19.65 12.06 -6.74
N LEU A 235 18.76 11.97 -5.73
CA LEU A 235 19.15 12.09 -4.33
C LEU A 235 20.10 10.96 -3.89
N GLY A 236 19.76 9.74 -4.32
CA GLY A 236 20.51 8.52 -4.05
C GLY A 236 21.69 8.29 -5.01
N ASP A 237 22.09 7.03 -5.10
CA ASP A 237 23.10 6.49 -6.01
C ASP A 237 22.51 5.27 -6.75
N THR A 238 23.32 4.63 -7.59
CA THR A 238 23.02 3.39 -8.32
C THR A 238 22.61 2.22 -7.43
N THR A 239 22.89 2.29 -6.11
CA THR A 239 22.55 1.26 -5.11
C THR A 239 21.25 1.56 -4.34
N THR A 240 20.63 2.72 -4.59
CA THR A 240 19.52 3.24 -3.78
C THR A 240 18.19 2.58 -4.13
N HIS A 241 17.48 2.12 -3.11
CA HIS A 241 16.07 1.73 -3.25
C HIS A 241 15.16 2.96 -3.15
N ILE A 242 14.19 3.08 -4.05
CA ILE A 242 13.16 4.13 -4.01
C ILE A 242 11.80 3.44 -3.92
N GLU A 243 11.06 3.69 -2.85
CA GLU A 243 9.73 3.12 -2.59
C GLU A 243 8.71 4.25 -2.53
N VAL A 244 7.69 4.20 -3.38
CA VAL A 244 6.55 5.13 -3.36
C VAL A 244 5.32 4.34 -2.95
N VAL A 245 4.74 4.68 -1.81
CA VAL A 245 3.68 3.92 -1.17
C VAL A 245 2.54 4.86 -0.84
N GLY A 246 1.33 4.57 -1.31
CA GLY A 246 0.22 5.49 -1.15
C GLY A 246 -1.17 4.88 -1.36
N THR A 247 -2.18 5.73 -1.19
CA THR A 247 -3.50 5.54 -1.79
C THR A 247 -3.58 6.37 -3.07
N LEU A 248 -4.22 5.85 -4.13
CA LEU A 248 -4.36 6.56 -5.39
C LEU A 248 -5.40 7.68 -5.29
N LEU A 249 -4.96 8.92 -5.13
CA LEU A 249 -5.85 10.06 -4.91
C LEU A 249 -6.39 10.68 -6.21
N HIS A 250 -5.65 10.57 -7.32
CA HIS A 250 -6.03 11.13 -8.62
C HIS A 250 -5.47 10.27 -9.75
N ARG A 251 -6.13 10.22 -10.90
CA ARG A 251 -5.69 9.40 -12.06
C ARG A 251 -4.39 9.88 -12.70
N GLU A 252 -4.10 11.17 -12.51
CA GLU A 252 -2.87 11.81 -12.98
C GLU A 252 -1.90 12.16 -11.85
N SER A 253 -2.10 11.57 -10.67
CA SER A 253 -1.21 11.77 -9.53
C SER A 253 0.18 11.19 -9.83
N LEU A 254 1.22 11.62 -9.09
CA LEU A 254 2.55 11.04 -9.19
C LEU A 254 2.50 9.52 -9.04
N LEU A 255 1.82 9.02 -7.99
CA LEU A 255 1.67 7.58 -7.78
C LEU A 255 1.00 6.89 -8.98
N ALA A 256 -0.03 7.50 -9.58
CA ALA A 256 -0.69 6.97 -10.77
C ALA A 256 0.27 6.77 -11.94
N LYS A 257 1.09 7.80 -12.23
CA LYS A 257 2.09 7.75 -13.29
C LYS A 257 3.16 6.70 -12.99
N LEU A 258 3.62 6.60 -11.74
CA LEU A 258 4.65 5.63 -11.33
C LEU A 258 4.17 4.17 -11.37
N LEU A 259 2.87 3.91 -11.18
CA LEU A 259 2.30 2.56 -11.33
C LEU A 259 2.35 2.04 -12.78
N HIS A 260 2.56 2.91 -13.76
CA HIS A 260 2.72 2.57 -15.18
C HIS A 260 4.15 2.81 -15.68
N ALA A 261 5.07 3.28 -14.83
CA ALA A 261 6.43 3.60 -15.24
C ALA A 261 7.28 2.32 -15.41
N PRO A 262 7.94 2.10 -16.56
CA PRO A 262 8.73 0.88 -16.82
C PRO A 262 9.88 0.65 -15.83
N ALA A 263 10.39 1.72 -15.21
CA ALA A 263 11.48 1.65 -14.25
C ALA A 263 11.06 1.14 -12.86
N PHE A 264 9.75 0.95 -12.63
CA PHE A 264 9.19 0.57 -11.34
C PHE A 264 8.64 -0.85 -11.38
N GLU A 265 8.95 -1.62 -10.35
CA GLU A 265 8.08 -2.72 -9.98
C GLU A 265 6.83 -2.15 -9.32
N THR A 266 5.64 -2.67 -9.65
CA THR A 266 4.39 -2.05 -9.21
C THR A 266 3.43 -3.06 -8.59
N ARG A 267 2.63 -2.61 -7.63
CA ARG A 267 1.49 -3.35 -7.08
C ARG A 267 0.32 -2.42 -6.82
N LEU A 268 -0.88 -2.85 -7.21
CA LEU A 268 -2.13 -2.17 -6.91
C LEU A 268 -3.06 -3.18 -6.22
N TYR A 269 -3.63 -2.77 -5.10
CA TYR A 269 -4.57 -3.58 -4.33
C TYR A 269 -5.90 -2.86 -4.13
N ARG A 270 -6.97 -3.65 -3.98
CA ARG A 270 -8.34 -3.17 -3.75
C ARG A 270 -8.92 -3.86 -2.54
N ALA A 271 -9.72 -3.18 -1.74
CA ALA A 271 -10.37 -3.77 -0.58
C ALA A 271 -11.38 -4.86 -0.98
N VAL A 272 -12.08 -4.65 -2.11
CA VAL A 272 -12.95 -5.64 -2.76
C VAL A 272 -12.23 -6.10 -4.02
N GLU A 273 -11.77 -7.34 -4.04
CA GLU A 273 -11.05 -7.93 -5.17
C GLU A 273 -12.01 -8.49 -6.21
N ALA A 274 -13.16 -9.00 -5.76
CA ALA A 274 -14.26 -9.43 -6.61
C ALA A 274 -15.59 -9.04 -5.97
N TRP A 275 -16.49 -8.46 -6.76
CA TRP A 275 -17.84 -8.13 -6.31
C TRP A 275 -18.72 -9.39 -6.25
N PRO A 276 -19.73 -9.43 -5.37
CA PRO A 276 -20.62 -10.58 -5.25
C PRO A 276 -21.48 -10.81 -6.49
N ASP A 277 -21.81 -12.07 -6.77
CA ASP A 277 -22.60 -12.46 -7.95
C ASP A 277 -24.01 -11.84 -7.95
N ARG A 278 -24.59 -11.65 -6.75
CA ARG A 278 -25.94 -11.10 -6.54
C ARG A 278 -25.89 -9.65 -6.09
N GLU A 279 -25.40 -8.78 -6.98
CA GLU A 279 -25.39 -7.33 -6.75
C GLU A 279 -26.79 -6.74 -6.56
N ASP A 280 -27.83 -7.37 -7.13
CA ASP A 280 -29.23 -7.01 -6.96
C ASP A 280 -29.69 -7.13 -5.49
N LEU A 281 -29.24 -8.16 -4.77
CA LEU A 281 -29.51 -8.31 -3.34
C LEU A 281 -28.81 -7.21 -2.53
N TRP A 282 -27.62 -6.79 -2.93
CA TRP A 282 -26.93 -5.65 -2.29
C TRP A 282 -27.59 -4.31 -2.63
N ALA A 283 -28.18 -4.16 -3.81
CA ALA A 283 -28.98 -3.00 -4.17
C ALA A 283 -30.25 -2.92 -3.32
N GLU A 284 -30.92 -4.05 -3.10
CA GLU A 284 -32.10 -4.13 -2.24
C GLU A 284 -31.75 -3.87 -0.77
N TRP A 285 -30.69 -4.50 -0.26
CA TRP A 285 -30.15 -4.22 1.08
C TRP A 285 -29.88 -2.72 1.26
N ARG A 286 -29.29 -2.06 0.26
CA ARG A 286 -29.02 -0.62 0.28
C ARG A 286 -30.31 0.19 0.32
N ARG A 287 -31.30 -0.18 -0.49
CA ARG A 287 -32.63 0.46 -0.51
C ARG A 287 -33.28 0.41 0.87
N LEU A 288 -33.28 -0.77 1.51
CA LEU A 288 -33.79 -0.98 2.87
C LEU A 288 -33.00 -0.13 3.88
N ARG A 289 -31.66 -0.21 3.85
CA ARG A 289 -30.76 0.45 4.81
C ARG A 289 -30.83 1.98 4.75
N SER A 290 -31.18 2.53 3.60
CA SER A 290 -31.30 3.98 3.35
C SER A 290 -32.74 4.51 3.39
N ASN A 291 -33.74 3.68 3.68
CA ASN A 291 -35.15 4.10 3.69
C ASN A 291 -35.45 5.02 4.88
N PRO A 292 -35.72 6.32 4.71
CA PRO A 292 -36.00 7.23 5.82
C PRO A 292 -37.36 6.97 6.48
N GLU A 293 -38.31 6.36 5.77
CA GLU A 293 -39.67 6.08 6.26
C GLU A 293 -39.71 4.88 7.23
N ASP A 294 -38.65 4.08 7.27
CA ASP A 294 -38.50 2.97 8.21
C ASP A 294 -37.61 3.41 9.40
N PRO A 295 -38.19 3.62 10.60
CA PRO A 295 -37.42 3.94 11.80
C PRO A 295 -36.47 2.80 12.23
N GLN A 296 -36.76 1.57 11.80
CA GLN A 296 -35.98 0.35 12.10
C GLN A 296 -35.10 -0.10 10.92
N ARG A 297 -34.87 0.76 9.92
CA ARG A 297 -34.12 0.45 8.68
C ARG A 297 -32.80 -0.31 8.88
N THR A 298 -32.07 -0.04 9.97
CA THR A 298 -30.83 -0.75 10.30
C THR A 298 -31.11 -2.22 10.65
N THR A 299 -32.12 -2.48 11.48
CA THR A 299 -32.56 -3.83 11.85
C THR A 299 -33.14 -4.55 10.64
N THR A 300 -34.01 -3.88 9.87
CA THR A 300 -34.61 -4.42 8.64
C THR A 300 -33.55 -4.89 7.64
N ALA A 301 -32.56 -4.04 7.33
CA ALA A 301 -31.48 -4.40 6.42
C ALA A 301 -30.57 -5.50 6.98
N THR A 302 -30.37 -5.53 8.30
CA THR A 302 -29.60 -6.59 8.97
C THR A 302 -30.30 -7.95 8.86
N GLN A 303 -31.61 -8.00 9.09
CA GLN A 303 -32.42 -9.22 8.92
C GLN A 303 -32.38 -9.71 7.47
N PHE A 304 -32.60 -8.80 6.50
CA PHE A 304 -32.51 -9.12 5.07
C PHE A 304 -31.15 -9.73 4.69
N PHE A 305 -30.05 -9.16 5.21
CA PHE A 305 -28.71 -9.71 5.00
C PHE A 305 -28.55 -11.11 5.59
N HIS A 306 -29.06 -11.34 6.81
CA HIS A 306 -28.96 -12.66 7.45
C HIS A 306 -29.75 -13.74 6.71
N GLU A 307 -30.95 -13.42 6.23
CA GLU A 307 -31.80 -14.33 5.45
C GLU A 307 -31.17 -14.69 4.09
N ASN A 308 -30.41 -13.77 3.49
CA ASN A 308 -29.82 -13.93 2.17
C ASN A 308 -28.29 -14.11 2.19
N ARG A 309 -27.70 -14.37 3.36
CA ARG A 309 -26.26 -14.24 3.62
C ARG A 309 -25.41 -15.00 2.61
N GLU A 310 -25.72 -16.27 2.37
CA GLU A 310 -24.94 -17.10 1.45
C GLU A 310 -24.98 -16.55 0.02
N ALA A 311 -26.16 -16.12 -0.45
CA ALA A 311 -26.30 -15.55 -1.78
C ALA A 311 -25.64 -14.19 -1.93
N MET A 312 -25.71 -13.34 -0.89
CA MET A 312 -25.09 -12.01 -0.88
C MET A 312 -23.56 -12.05 -0.77
N LEU A 313 -22.99 -13.10 -0.18
CA LEU A 313 -21.53 -13.25 -0.07
C LEU A 313 -20.92 -14.05 -1.22
N ARG A 314 -21.72 -14.80 -1.98
CA ARG A 314 -21.27 -15.64 -3.10
C ARG A 314 -20.50 -14.82 -4.15
N GLY A 315 -19.35 -15.34 -4.58
CA GLY A 315 -18.46 -14.67 -5.53
C GLY A 315 -17.65 -13.48 -4.97
N GLY A 316 -18.07 -12.92 -3.82
CA GLY A 316 -17.41 -11.79 -3.19
C GLY A 316 -16.05 -12.17 -2.60
N CYS A 317 -15.00 -11.46 -3.01
CA CYS A 317 -13.65 -11.60 -2.47
C CYS A 317 -13.16 -10.26 -1.93
N VAL A 318 -12.66 -10.26 -0.70
CA VAL A 318 -12.10 -9.06 -0.05
C VAL A 318 -10.66 -9.31 0.36
N LEU A 319 -9.85 -8.26 0.30
CA LEU A 319 -8.41 -8.38 0.47
C LEU A 319 -8.01 -8.73 1.91
N TRP A 320 -8.69 -8.18 2.92
CA TRP A 320 -8.34 -8.38 4.33
C TRP A 320 -9.58 -8.65 5.19
N PRO A 321 -10.21 -9.83 5.04
CA PRO A 321 -11.48 -10.15 5.68
C PRO A 321 -11.41 -10.13 7.21
N GLU A 322 -10.25 -10.42 7.80
CA GLU A 322 -10.02 -10.38 9.25
C GLU A 322 -10.14 -8.96 9.83
N LYS A 323 -9.91 -7.94 9.00
CA LYS A 323 -10.01 -6.53 9.40
C LYS A 323 -11.30 -5.86 8.90
N GLU A 324 -11.61 -6.03 7.62
CA GLU A 324 -12.75 -5.39 6.96
C GLU A 324 -13.45 -6.43 6.07
N SER A 325 -14.54 -6.99 6.59
CA SER A 325 -15.41 -7.93 5.88
C SER A 325 -16.20 -7.23 4.76
N LEU A 326 -16.70 -8.02 3.80
CA LEU A 326 -17.52 -7.50 2.71
C LEU A 326 -18.74 -6.70 3.20
N PRO A 327 -19.56 -7.15 4.17
CA PRO A 327 -20.67 -6.35 4.68
C PRO A 327 -20.24 -5.01 5.29
N GLN A 328 -19.10 -4.98 5.99
CA GLN A 328 -18.55 -3.73 6.52
C GLN A 328 -18.11 -2.79 5.39
N LEU A 329 -17.52 -3.32 4.31
CA LEU A 329 -17.16 -2.52 3.13
C LEU A 329 -18.41 -2.00 2.39
N MET A 330 -19.50 -2.78 2.33
CA MET A 330 -20.76 -2.34 1.74
C MET A 330 -21.44 -1.24 2.57
N GLU A 331 -21.44 -1.36 3.90
CA GLU A 331 -21.88 -0.32 4.83
C GLU A 331 -21.00 0.94 4.71
N LEU A 332 -19.68 0.76 4.58
CA LEU A 332 -18.75 1.87 4.40
C LEU A 332 -19.01 2.61 3.09
N MET A 333 -19.22 1.88 1.99
CA MET A 333 -19.55 2.46 0.69
C MET A 333 -20.87 3.25 0.75
N LEU A 334 -21.84 2.76 1.53
CA LEU A 334 -23.12 3.45 1.70
C LEU A 334 -22.98 4.73 2.52
N THR A 335 -22.26 4.67 3.65
CA THR A 335 -22.17 5.77 4.62
C THR A 335 -21.18 6.85 4.22
N GLN A 336 -20.06 6.50 3.58
CA GLN A 336 -19.07 7.47 3.10
C GLN A 336 -19.37 8.00 1.69
N GLY A 337 -20.26 7.32 0.96
CA GLY A 337 -20.54 7.60 -0.43
C GLY A 337 -19.56 6.89 -1.37
N ARG A 338 -20.05 6.63 -2.60
CA ARG A 338 -19.34 5.82 -3.59
C ARG A 338 -18.00 6.44 -4.00
N VAL A 339 -17.94 7.74 -4.25
CA VAL A 339 -16.71 8.40 -4.73
C VAL A 339 -15.56 8.22 -3.74
N ALA A 340 -15.80 8.54 -2.47
CA ALA A 340 -14.79 8.39 -1.41
C ALA A 340 -14.39 6.93 -1.24
N PHE A 341 -15.34 6.00 -1.27
CA PHE A 341 -15.05 4.57 -1.16
C PHE A 341 -14.17 4.06 -2.31
N PHE A 342 -14.48 4.40 -3.56
CA PHE A 342 -13.70 3.94 -4.71
C PHE A 342 -12.28 4.54 -4.70
N GLN A 343 -12.13 5.82 -4.34
CA GLN A 343 -10.81 6.44 -4.16
C GLN A 343 -10.02 5.77 -3.02
N GLU A 344 -10.59 5.70 -1.82
CA GLU A 344 -9.86 5.31 -0.59
C GLU A 344 -9.69 3.80 -0.43
N LYS A 345 -10.68 3.02 -0.86
CA LYS A 345 -10.69 1.55 -0.67
C LYS A 345 -10.40 0.77 -1.94
N GLN A 346 -10.68 1.30 -3.12
CA GLN A 346 -10.46 0.59 -4.38
C GLN A 346 -9.24 1.08 -5.15
N ASN A 347 -8.61 2.20 -4.75
CA ASN A 347 -7.60 2.89 -5.57
C ASN A 347 -8.13 3.21 -6.98
N GLU A 348 -9.40 3.57 -7.09
CA GLU A 348 -10.08 3.97 -8.32
C GLU A 348 -10.64 5.38 -8.16
N PRO A 349 -9.79 6.42 -8.18
CA PRO A 349 -10.28 7.79 -8.14
C PRO A 349 -11.16 8.09 -9.37
N PRO A 350 -12.18 8.96 -9.21
CA PRO A 350 -13.05 9.36 -10.31
C PRO A 350 -12.26 10.08 -11.42
N ALA A 351 -12.86 10.16 -12.61
CA ALA A 351 -12.24 10.76 -13.80
C ALA A 351 -11.98 12.28 -13.65
N GLY A 352 -12.67 12.96 -12.74
CA GLY A 352 -12.50 14.39 -12.50
C GLY A 352 -12.92 14.80 -11.09
N ALA A 353 -12.81 16.10 -10.78
CA ALA A 353 -13.21 16.70 -9.51
C ALA A 353 -14.72 16.55 -9.29
N GLY A 354 -15.15 15.40 -8.75
CA GLY A 354 -16.56 15.09 -8.49
C GLY A 354 -17.38 14.69 -9.72
N ALA A 355 -16.76 14.43 -10.87
CA ALA A 355 -17.50 14.05 -12.07
C ALA A 355 -18.06 12.63 -11.96
N LEU A 356 -19.39 12.50 -11.81
CA LEU A 356 -20.13 11.25 -11.93
C LEU A 356 -20.03 10.63 -13.33
N PHE A 357 -19.73 11.46 -14.34
CA PHE A 357 -19.64 11.08 -15.74
C PHE A 357 -18.32 11.57 -16.34
N ASP A 358 -17.72 10.73 -17.18
CA ASP A 358 -16.63 11.14 -18.05
C ASP A 358 -17.21 11.93 -19.23
N VAL A 359 -17.22 13.25 -19.09
CA VAL A 359 -17.76 14.18 -20.09
C VAL A 359 -16.92 14.21 -21.36
N GLU A 360 -15.64 13.83 -21.30
CA GLU A 360 -14.76 13.75 -22.48
C GLU A 360 -15.09 12.54 -23.36
N GLY A 361 -15.66 11.48 -22.77
CA GLY A 361 -16.15 10.31 -23.48
C GLY A 361 -17.57 10.43 -24.07
N TRP A 362 -18.23 11.59 -23.93
CA TRP A 362 -19.62 11.75 -24.39
C TRP A 362 -19.73 11.70 -25.92
N GLN A 363 -20.49 10.73 -26.39
CA GLN A 363 -20.90 10.63 -27.78
C GLN A 363 -22.28 11.27 -27.94
N ARG A 364 -22.39 12.23 -28.88
CA ARG A 364 -23.68 12.82 -29.25
C ARG A 364 -24.33 11.94 -30.31
N PHE A 365 -25.64 11.75 -30.19
CA PHE A 365 -26.44 11.07 -31.20
C PHE A 365 -27.62 11.96 -31.60
N THR A 366 -28.02 11.86 -32.86
CA THR A 366 -29.26 12.45 -33.36
C THR A 366 -30.24 11.32 -33.64
N ILE A 367 -31.47 11.46 -33.15
CA ILE A 367 -32.57 10.55 -33.46
C ILE A 367 -33.30 11.14 -34.67
N ARG A 368 -33.36 10.38 -35.76
CA ARG A 368 -34.13 10.75 -36.96
C ARG A 368 -35.63 10.59 -36.71
N GLU A 369 -36.45 11.20 -37.56
CA GLU A 369 -37.92 11.10 -37.48
C GLU A 369 -38.44 9.65 -37.59
N ASP A 370 -37.65 8.75 -38.17
CA ASP A 370 -37.92 7.31 -38.27
C ASP A 370 -37.45 6.50 -37.04
N GLY A 371 -36.94 7.16 -35.99
CA GLY A 371 -36.46 6.55 -34.76
C GLY A 371 -35.04 6.00 -34.82
N GLN A 372 -34.32 6.14 -35.93
CA GLN A 372 -32.93 5.68 -36.03
C GLN A 372 -31.96 6.58 -35.28
N ILE A 373 -31.06 5.97 -34.49
CA ILE A 373 -29.98 6.65 -33.77
C ILE A 373 -28.76 6.76 -34.71
N VAL A 374 -28.31 7.99 -34.98
CA VAL A 374 -27.12 8.27 -35.79
C VAL A 374 -26.06 8.95 -34.94
N SER A 375 -24.83 8.45 -34.94
CA SER A 375 -23.70 9.08 -34.24
C SER A 375 -23.39 10.43 -34.85
N ALA A 376 -23.49 11.51 -34.08
CA ALA A 376 -23.06 12.84 -34.51
C ALA A 376 -21.53 12.91 -34.36
N GLN A 377 -20.81 13.12 -35.47
CA GLN A 377 -19.37 13.39 -35.41
C GLN A 377 -19.13 14.62 -34.52
N ALA A 378 -18.15 14.52 -33.63
CA ALA A 378 -17.82 15.55 -32.66
C ALA A 378 -17.39 16.85 -33.36
N ARG A 379 -18.29 17.83 -33.41
CA ARG A 379 -17.94 19.25 -33.47
C ARG A 379 -18.80 20.02 -32.51
N ASP A 380 -18.15 20.80 -31.67
CA ASP A 380 -18.77 21.74 -30.75
C ASP A 380 -19.30 22.95 -31.55
N PRO A 381 -20.62 23.21 -31.58
CA PRO A 381 -21.16 24.40 -32.23
C PRO A 381 -20.86 25.70 -31.47
N ALA A 382 -20.33 25.63 -30.24
CA ALA A 382 -20.00 26.81 -29.43
C ALA A 382 -18.61 27.40 -29.74
N ILE A 383 -17.76 26.69 -30.50
CA ILE A 383 -16.55 27.28 -31.08
C ILE A 383 -16.95 27.83 -32.45
N GLY A 384 -17.42 29.08 -32.43
CA GLY A 384 -17.69 29.84 -33.64
C GLY A 384 -16.47 29.84 -34.56
N SER A 385 -16.74 29.69 -35.85
CA SER A 385 -15.76 29.91 -36.91
C SER A 385 -15.22 31.34 -36.82
N SER A 386 -13.96 31.48 -36.42
CA SER A 386 -13.11 32.64 -36.64
C SER A 386 -11.67 32.17 -36.75
#